data_AF-A0A960D7M8-F1
#
_entry.id   AF-A0A960D7M8-F1
#
_cell.length_a   1.000
_cell.length_b   1.000
_cell.length_c   1.000
_cell.angle_alpha   90.00
_cell.angle_beta   90.00
_cell.angle_gamma   90.00
#
_symmetry.space_group_name_H-M   'P 1'
#
loop_
_entity.id
_entity.type
_entity.pdbx_description
1 polymer ?
#
loop_
_entity_poly.entity_id
_entity_poly.type
_entity_poly.pdbx_seq_one_letter_code
_entity_poly.pdbx_strand_id
1 'polypeptide(L)' 'MKQSLPVKTFEELFAELGERARTRPAGSGTVAALDGGVHDLGKKVLEEAG' A
#
# COMPACT_ATOMS: atom_id res chain seq x y z
N MET A 1 3.06 29.25 -3.35
CA MET A 1 3.43 28.00 -4.07
C MET A 1 3.19 26.84 -3.12
N LYS A 2 2.29 25.89 -3.45
CA LYS A 2 2.16 24.65 -2.67
C LYS A 2 3.43 23.85 -2.93
N GLN A 3 4.32 23.74 -1.93
CA GLN A 3 5.43 22.82 -2.02
C GLN A 3 4.87 21.42 -2.29
N SER A 4 5.36 20.76 -3.34
CA SER A 4 5.17 19.33 -3.49
C SER A 4 5.84 18.66 -2.30
N LEU A 5 5.13 17.79 -1.58
CA LEU A 5 5.75 16.95 -0.57
C LEU A 5 6.88 16.12 -1.22
N PRO A 6 7.95 15.79 -0.49
CA PRO A 6 9.01 14.95 -1.00
C PRO A 6 8.42 13.62 -1.52
N VAL A 7 8.80 13.25 -2.73
CA VAL A 7 8.41 11.96 -3.34
C VAL A 7 9.16 10.87 -2.61
N LYS A 8 8.42 9.97 -1.95
CA LYS A 8 8.99 8.81 -1.25
C LYS A 8 9.74 7.92 -2.23
N THR A 9 10.85 7.32 -1.81
CA THR A 9 11.48 6.25 -2.60
C THR A 9 10.64 4.98 -2.55
N PHE A 10 10.97 4.02 -3.43
CA PHE A 10 10.33 2.72 -3.41
C PHE A 10 10.57 1.99 -2.09
N GLU A 11 11.79 2.03 -1.56
CA GLU A 11 12.20 1.39 -0.32
C GLU A 11 11.49 1.99 0.89
N GLU A 12 11.34 3.32 0.92
CA GLU A 12 10.59 4.02 1.96
C GLU A 12 9.12 3.61 1.96
N LEU A 13 8.50 3.56 0.78
CA LEU A 13 7.11 3.10 0.65
C LEU A 13 6.97 1.63 1.04
N PHE A 14 7.89 0.77 0.61
CA PHE A 14 7.84 -0.66 0.93
C PHE A 14 7.99 -0.90 2.44
N ALA A 15 8.93 -0.20 3.10
CA ALA A 15 9.10 -0.27 4.55
C ALA A 15 7.84 0.20 5.30
N GLU A 16 7.22 1.30 4.85
CA GLU A 16 5.98 1.82 5.42
C GLU A 16 4.81 0.83 5.27
N LEU A 17 4.65 0.21 4.11
CA LEU A 17 3.63 -0.82 3.89
C LEU A 17 3.89 -2.06 4.78
N GLY A 18 5.16 -2.46 4.92
CA GLY A 18 5.56 -3.53 5.83
C GLY A 18 5.28 -3.20 7.30
N GLU A 19 5.42 -1.95 7.71
CA GLU A 19 5.05 -1.49 9.05
C GLU A 19 3.54 -1.58 9.29
N ARG A 20 2.74 -1.12 8.33
CA ARG A 20 1.27 -1.21 8.39
C ARG A 20 0.79 -2.66 8.45
N ALA A 21 1.46 -3.57 7.74
CA ALA A 21 1.17 -5.00 7.80
C ALA A 21 1.42 -5.57 9.21
N ARG A 22 2.47 -5.10 9.91
CA ARG A 22 2.84 -5.54 11.26
C ARG A 22 1.95 -4.93 12.35
N THR A 23 1.75 -3.61 12.31
CA THR A 23 1.03 -2.85 13.36
C THR A 23 -0.48 -2.82 13.16
N ARG A 24 -0.95 -3.12 11.95
CA ARG A 24 -2.37 -3.20 11.56
C ARG A 24 -3.20 -1.98 12.03
N PRO A 25 -2.81 -0.74 11.69
CA PRO A 25 -3.54 0.45 12.14
C PRO A 25 -4.97 0.47 11.58
N ALA A 26 -5.93 0.89 12.41
CA ALA A 26 -7.33 0.98 12.02
C ALA A 26 -7.53 1.92 10.82
N GLY A 27 -8.37 1.54 9.87
CA GLY A 27 -8.65 2.30 8.65
C GLY A 27 -7.56 2.22 7.58
N SER A 28 -6.52 1.40 7.76
CA SER A 28 -5.48 1.21 6.75
C SER A 28 -5.98 0.45 5.53
N GLY A 29 -5.94 1.08 4.36
CA GLY A 29 -6.22 0.41 3.09
C GLY A 29 -5.26 -0.75 2.80
N THR A 30 -4.00 -0.65 3.25
CA THR A 30 -3.02 -1.75 3.14
C THR A 30 -3.48 -2.97 3.93
N VAL A 31 -4.01 -2.77 5.14
CA VAL A 31 -4.50 -3.86 6.00
C VAL A 31 -5.74 -4.49 5.38
N ALA A 32 -6.70 -3.69 4.93
CA ALA A 32 -7.90 -4.18 4.26
C ALA A 32 -7.57 -4.99 3.00
N ALA A 33 -6.59 -4.55 2.20
CA ALA A 33 -6.15 -5.26 1.01
C ALA A 33 -5.45 -6.59 1.35
N LEU A 34 -4.64 -6.63 2.41
CA LEU A 34 -4.02 -7.87 2.90
C LEU A 34 -5.07 -8.86 3.42
N ASP A 35 -6.10 -8.37 4.10
CA ASP A 35 -7.19 -9.20 4.63
C ASP A 35 -8.08 -9.79 3.52
N GLY A 36 -8.17 -9.11 2.35
CA GLY A 36 -8.81 -9.64 1.14
C GLY A 36 -8.03 -10.79 0.48
N GLY A 37 -6.78 -11.00 0.85
CA GLY A 37 -5.97 -12.14 0.41
C GLY A 37 -5.37 -12.01 -1.00
N VAL A 38 -4.58 -13.01 -1.37
CA VAL A 38 -3.73 -12.97 -2.58
C VAL A 38 -4.51 -12.93 -3.89
N HIS A 39 -5.71 -13.52 -3.95
CA HIS A 39 -6.54 -13.50 -5.15
C HIS A 39 -7.01 -12.08 -5.49
N ASP A 40 -7.53 -11.35 -4.50
CA ASP A 40 -8.02 -9.98 -4.68
C ASP A 40 -6.86 -9.02 -4.99
N LEU A 41 -5.71 -9.20 -4.34
CA LEU A 41 -4.49 -8.47 -4.65
C LEU A 41 -4.03 -8.72 -6.11
N GLY A 42 -4.01 -9.98 -6.54
CA GLY A 42 -3.62 -10.35 -7.91
C GLY A 42 -4.56 -9.76 -8.96
N LYS A 43 -5.88 -9.81 -8.70
CA LYS A 43 -6.88 -9.15 -9.55
C LYS A 43 -6.63 -7.64 -9.65
N LYS A 44 -6.31 -6.99 -8.53
CA LYS A 44 -6.06 -5.54 -8.51
C LYS A 44 -4.80 -5.15 -9.28
N VAL A 45 -3.73 -5.94 -9.18
CA VAL A 45 -2.51 -5.72 -9.98
C VAL A 45 -2.80 -5.83 -11.48
N LEU A 46 -3.60 -6.81 -11.90
CA LEU A 46 -4.03 -6.96 -13.29
C LEU A 46 -4.88 -5.77 -13.77
N GLU A 47 -5.78 -5.26 -12.93
CA GLU A 47 -6.64 -4.11 -13.24
C GLU A 47 -5.83 -2.83 -13.49
N GLU A 48 -4.80 -2.56 -12.69
CA GLU A 48 -3.99 -1.33 -12.81
C GLU A 48 -2.92 -1.41 -13.91
N ALA A 49 -2.60 -2.63 -14.39
CA ALA A 49 -1.63 -2.85 -15.44
C ALA A 49 -2.22 -2.73 -16.86
N GLY A 50 -3.54 -2.85 -17.00
CA GLY A 50 -4.27 -2.73 -18.26
C GLY A 50 -4.68 -1.30 -18.58
#